data_AF-A0A2E2UYN2-F1
#
_entry.id   AF-A0A2E2UYN2-F1
#
_cell.length_a   1.000
_cell.length_b   1.000
_cell.length_c   1.000
_cell.angle_alpha   90.00
_cell.angle_beta   90.00
_cell.angle_gamma   90.00
#
_symmetry.space_group_name_H-M   'P 1'
#
loop_
_entity.id
_entity.type
_entity.pdbx_description
1 polymer ?
#
loop_
_entity_poly.entity_id
_entity_poly.type
_entity_poly.pdbx_seq_one_letter_code
_entity_poly.pdbx_strand_id
1 'polypeptide(L)'
;MSEHSKADHDYQTTVATVISVARRAKTIFENSSEPASKRAFLNYLLQNPTLDGKKLGFTLASPFNLVLELSDSPNWLRWVEDVRTGV
;
A
#
# COMPACT_ATOMS: atom_id res chain seq x y z
N MET A 1 22.82 -17.84 9.85
CA MET A 1 22.81 -16.44 10.32
C MET A 1 22.78 -15.39 9.20
N SER A 2 22.57 -15.78 7.92
CA SER A 2 22.54 -14.84 6.77
C SER A 2 21.15 -14.62 6.17
N GLU A 3 20.15 -15.40 6.57
CA GLU A 3 18.78 -15.35 6.02
C GLU A 3 17.95 -14.18 6.59
N HIS A 4 18.23 -13.77 7.83
CA HIS A 4 17.48 -12.70 8.51
C HIS A 4 17.76 -11.31 7.90
N SER A 5 19.00 -11.05 7.45
CA SER A 5 19.38 -9.75 6.88
C SER A 5 18.81 -9.53 5.47
N LYS A 6 18.64 -10.58 4.67
CA LYS A 6 17.98 -10.48 3.35
C LYS A 6 16.48 -10.27 3.49
N ALA A 7 15.84 -11.00 4.41
CA ALA A 7 14.41 -10.86 4.67
C ALA A 7 14.04 -9.44 5.12
N ASP A 8 14.88 -8.80 5.94
CA ASP A 8 14.67 -7.43 6.40
C ASP A 8 14.77 -6.41 5.25
N HIS A 9 15.72 -6.59 4.34
CA HIS A 9 15.91 -5.69 3.20
C HIS A 9 14.79 -5.81 2.16
N ASP A 10 14.34 -7.04 1.88
CA ASP A 10 13.21 -7.28 1.00
C ASP A 10 11.90 -6.75 1.61
N TYR A 11 11.75 -6.86 2.93
CA TYR A 11 10.62 -6.30 3.67
C TYR A 11 10.61 -4.77 3.60
N GLN A 12 11.72 -4.12 3.91
CA GLN A 12 11.87 -2.66 3.81
C GLN A 12 11.61 -2.15 2.39
N THR A 13 12.10 -2.85 1.37
CA THR A 13 11.89 -2.50 -0.05
C THR A 13 10.42 -2.64 -0.45
N THR A 14 9.76 -3.69 0.02
CA THR A 14 8.35 -3.94 -0.25
C THR A 14 7.49 -2.86 0.42
N VAL A 15 7.76 -2.54 1.69
CA VAL A 15 7.05 -1.48 2.43
C VAL A 15 7.26 -0.11 1.79
N ALA A 16 8.50 0.25 1.43
CA ALA A 16 8.80 1.50 0.74
C ALA A 16 8.04 1.60 -0.60
N THR A 17 7.95 0.50 -1.34
CA THR A 17 7.20 0.44 -2.61
C THR A 17 5.70 0.63 -2.39
N VAL A 18 5.12 -0.09 -1.43
CA VAL A 18 3.70 -0.01 -1.06
C VAL A 18 3.32 1.41 -0.63
N ILE A 19 4.13 2.04 0.24
CA ILE A 19 3.94 3.44 0.67
C ILE A 19 4.05 4.39 -0.51
N SER A 20 5.04 4.18 -1.38
CA SER A 20 5.26 5.02 -2.55
C SER A 20 4.13 4.92 -3.59
N VAL A 21 3.53 3.73 -3.74
CA VAL A 21 2.34 3.50 -4.55
C VAL A 21 1.12 4.13 -3.88
N ALA A 22 0.92 3.97 -2.57
CA ALA A 22 -0.19 4.58 -1.84
C ALA A 22 -0.17 6.12 -1.96
N ARG A 23 1.00 6.76 -1.79
CA ARG A 23 1.18 8.21 -1.96
C ARG A 23 0.85 8.68 -3.37
N ARG A 24 1.13 7.85 -4.38
CA ARG A 24 0.91 8.17 -5.80
C ARG A 24 -0.39 7.58 -6.35
N ALA A 25 -1.19 6.90 -5.53
CA ALA A 25 -2.37 6.15 -5.97
C ALA A 25 -3.37 7.05 -6.69
N LYS A 26 -3.62 8.25 -6.14
CA LYS A 26 -4.48 9.25 -6.77
C LYS A 26 -3.96 9.64 -8.17
N THR A 27 -2.67 9.97 -8.28
CA THR A 27 -2.03 10.35 -9.54
C THR A 27 -2.02 9.19 -10.55
N ILE A 28 -1.78 7.95 -10.12
CA ILE A 28 -1.81 6.75 -10.96
C ILE A 28 -3.24 6.53 -11.51
N PHE A 29 -4.25 6.71 -10.65
CA PHE A 29 -5.65 6.56 -11.03
C PHE A 29 -6.14 7.67 -11.98
N GLU A 30 -5.70 8.91 -11.76
CA GLU A 30 -6.03 10.07 -12.61
C GLU A 30 -5.31 10.01 -13.97
N ASN A 31 -4.04 9.62 -13.99
CA ASN A 31 -3.24 9.48 -15.22
C ASN A 31 -3.58 8.22 -16.03
N SER A 32 -4.32 7.26 -15.44
CA SER A 32 -4.79 6.10 -16.19
C SER A 32 -5.94 6.51 -17.10
N SER A 33 -5.69 6.53 -18.40
CA SER A 33 -6.73 6.82 -19.42
C SER A 33 -7.67 5.62 -19.65
N GLU A 34 -7.18 4.41 -19.38
CA GLU A 34 -7.91 3.17 -19.68
C GLU A 34 -8.72 2.66 -18.48
N PRO A 35 -10.03 2.38 -18.66
CA PRO A 35 -10.87 1.82 -17.61
C PRO A 35 -10.39 0.45 -17.10
N ALA A 36 -9.77 -0.35 -17.99
CA ALA A 36 -9.21 -1.65 -17.64
C ALA A 36 -8.06 -1.53 -16.64
N SER A 37 -7.15 -0.57 -16.87
CA SER A 37 -6.00 -0.28 -16.00
C SER A 37 -6.44 0.24 -14.64
N LYS A 38 -7.48 1.08 -14.58
CA LYS A 38 -8.10 1.51 -13.32
C LYS A 38 -8.67 0.32 -12.54
N ARG A 39 -9.37 -0.59 -13.22
CA ARG A 39 -9.96 -1.77 -12.59
C ARG A 39 -8.88 -2.75 -12.10
N ALA A 40 -7.80 -2.94 -12.86
CA ALA A 40 -6.67 -3.75 -12.44
C ALA A 40 -5.97 -3.15 -11.21
N PHE A 41 -5.77 -1.83 -11.19
CA PHE A 41 -5.20 -1.12 -10.05
C PHE A 41 -6.09 -1.23 -8.80
N LEU A 42 -7.41 -1.08 -8.95
CA LEU A 42 -8.35 -1.28 -7.85
C LEU A 42 -8.36 -2.73 -7.34
N ASN A 43 -8.32 -3.73 -8.23
CA ASN A 43 -8.22 -5.14 -7.83
C ASN A 43 -6.91 -5.48 -7.14
N TYR A 44 -5.83 -4.74 -7.43
CA TYR A 44 -4.55 -4.91 -6.76
C TYR A 44 -4.55 -4.30 -5.34
N LEU A 45 -5.23 -3.16 -5.17
CA LEU A 45 -5.29 -2.44 -3.89
C LEU A 45 -6.39 -2.96 -2.96
N LEU A 46 -7.52 -3.38 -3.52
CA LEU A 46 -8.74 -3.74 -2.79
C LEU A 46 -8.97 -5.25 -2.83
N GLN A 47 -9.25 -5.82 -1.66
CA GLN A 47 -9.73 -7.18 -1.51
C GLN A 47 -11.26 -7.18 -1.50
N ASN A 48 -11.87 -7.87 -2.47
CA ASN A 48 -13.32 -8.02 -2.64
C ASN A 48 -14.10 -6.69 -2.66
N PRO A 49 -13.82 -5.77 -3.61
CA PRO A 49 -14.63 -4.56 -3.75
C PRO A 49 -16.08 -4.95 -4.12
N THR A 50 -17.01 -4.66 -3.21
CA THR A 50 -18.44 -4.87 -3.40
C THR A 50 -19.14 -3.52 -3.52
N LEU A 51 -20.04 -3.43 -4.49
CA LEU A 51 -20.87 -2.25 -4.70
C LEU A 51 -22.25 -2.54 -4.11
N ASP A 52 -22.50 -2.05 -2.89
CA ASP A 52 -23.81 -2.12 -2.27
C ASP A 52 -24.60 -0.84 -2.60
N GLY A 53 -25.20 -0.84 -3.80
CA GLY A 53 -25.96 0.28 -4.34
C GLY A 53 -25.10 1.54 -4.54
N LYS A 54 -25.20 2.50 -3.60
CA LYS A 54 -24.41 3.75 -3.59
C LYS A 54 -23.20 3.71 -2.66
N LYS A 55 -23.05 2.65 -1.86
CA LYS A 55 -21.94 2.50 -0.93
C LYS A 55 -20.93 1.53 -1.49
N LEU A 56 -19.68 1.99 -1.56
CA LEU A 56 -18.55 1.15 -1.93
C LEU A 56 -18.05 0.44 -0.67
N GLY A 57 -18.32 -0.86 -0.56
CA GLY A 57 -17.76 -1.71 0.48
C GLY A 57 -16.47 -2.32 -0.02
N PHE A 58 -15.33 -1.91 0.55
CA PHE A 58 -14.04 -2.46 0.16
C PHE A 58 -13.18 -2.69 1.40
N THR A 59 -12.35 -3.73 1.33
CA THR A 59 -11.27 -3.96 2.28
C THR A 59 -9.96 -3.74 1.52
N LEU A 60 -8.95 -3.15 2.16
CA LEU A 60 -7.62 -3.07 1.55
C LEU A 60 -6.98 -4.46 1.54
N ALA A 61 -6.36 -4.84 0.43
CA ALA A 61 -5.57 -6.07 0.35
C ALA A 61 -4.30 -5.93 1.19
N SER A 62 -3.82 -7.04 1.78
CA SER A 62 -2.47 -7.06 2.38
C SER A 62 -1.39 -6.91 1.30
N PRO A 63 -0.37 -6.05 1.50
CA PRO A 63 0.01 -5.35 2.74
C PRO A 63 -0.52 -3.90 2.87
N PHE A 64 -1.43 -3.45 1.99
CA PHE A 64 -1.95 -2.06 2.02
C PHE A 64 -2.83 -1.76 3.24
N ASN A 65 -3.55 -2.77 3.75
CA ASN A 65 -4.31 -2.62 5.00
C ASN A 65 -3.41 -2.29 6.19
N LEU A 66 -2.24 -2.93 6.29
CA LEU A 66 -1.28 -2.68 7.36
C LEU A 66 -0.74 -1.24 7.30
N VAL A 67 -0.54 -0.69 6.09
CA VAL A 67 -0.14 0.72 5.93
C VAL A 67 -1.22 1.67 6.44
N LEU A 68 -2.51 1.33 6.24
CA LEU A 68 -3.61 2.13 6.77
C LEU A 68 -3.67 2.06 8.31
N GLU A 69 -3.56 0.86 8.88
CA GLU A 69 -3.50 0.66 10.34
C GLU A 69 -2.28 1.36 10.96
N LEU A 70 -1.15 1.38 10.24
CA LEU A 70 0.05 2.12 10.64
C LEU A 70 -0.20 3.62 10.60
N SER A 71 -0.88 4.17 9.59
CA SER A 71 -1.15 5.62 9.52
C SER A 71 -2.03 6.14 10.67
N ASP A 72 -2.83 5.28 11.29
CA ASP A 72 -3.61 5.62 12.50
C ASP A 72 -2.75 5.63 13.78
N SER A 73 -1.52 5.12 13.73
CA SER A 73 -0.59 5.13 14.86
C SER A 73 0.16 6.46 14.96
N PRO A 74 0.18 7.15 16.11
CA PRO A 74 0.90 8.43 16.26
C PRO A 74 2.42 8.34 16.00
N ASN A 75 3.00 7.13 15.99
CA ASN A 75 4.42 6.91 15.76
C ASN A 75 4.77 6.55 14.31
N TRP A 76 3.80 6.56 13.40
CA TRP A 76 3.98 6.07 12.02
C TRP A 76 5.05 6.84 11.24
N LEU A 77 5.12 8.17 11.40
CA LEU A 77 6.12 9.01 10.73
C LEU A 77 7.54 8.59 11.10
N ARG A 78 7.77 8.31 12.38
CA ARG A 78 9.07 7.88 12.89
C ARG A 78 9.45 6.51 12.34
N TRP A 79 8.49 5.59 12.25
CA TRP A 79 8.68 4.26 11.65
C TRP A 79 8.97 4.35 10.15
N VAL A 80 8.28 5.23 9.42
CA VAL A 80 8.51 5.46 7.99
C VAL A 80 9.88 6.10 7.77
N GLU A 81 10.30 7.02 8.63
CA GLU A 81 11.67 7.53 8.60
C GLU A 81 12.68 6.41 8.82
N ASP A 82 12.48 5.55 9.81
CA ASP A 82 13.37 4.42 10.12
C ASP A 82 13.53 3.47 8.92
N VAL A 83 12.41 3.07 8.31
CA VAL A 83 12.40 2.25 7.08
C VAL A 83 13.08 2.95 5.91
N ARG A 84 13.00 4.29 5.85
CA ARG A 84 13.63 5.08 4.79
C ARG A 84 15.12 5.34 5.04
N THR A 85 15.54 5.39 6.31
CA THR A 85 16.92 5.67 6.71
C THR A 85 17.75 4.42 6.97
N GLY A 86 17.14 3.24 7.06
CA GLY A 86 17.85 1.96 7.16
C GLY A 86 18.79 1.88 8.37
N VAL A 87 18.36 2.43 9.52
CA VAL A 87 19.09 2.39 10.79
C VAL A 87 18.69 1.17 11.60
#